data_AF-A0A5N6NU34-F1
#
_entry.id   AF-A0A5N6NU34-F1
#
_cell.length_a   1.000
_cell.length_b   1.000
_cell.length_c   1.000
_cell.angle_alpha   90.00
_cell.angle_beta   90.00
_cell.angle_gamma   90.00
#
_symmetry.space_group_name_H-M   'P 1'
#
loop_
_entity.id
_entity.type
_entity.pdbx_description
1 polymer ?
#
loop_
_entity_poly.entity_id
_entity_poly.type
_entity_poly.pdbx_seq_one_letter_code
_entity_poly.pdbx_strand_id
1 'polypeptide(L)'
;MRLSWALVHSRQPEDVNRGIAMLEASLVNTNSPLQKREKIYLLAVGYYRNGDFSRSRMLLEQCLEIAPDWRQALTLKKAIEDRVTKDGVIGIGISATAVGLLAGGFAAALMRRR
;
A
#
# COMPACT_ATOMS: atom_id res chain seq x y z
N MET A 1 23.24 -2.69 -1.39
CA MET A 1 21.93 -3.09 -0.83
C MET A 1 21.74 -2.65 0.62
N ARG A 2 22.66 -2.95 1.56
CA ARG A 2 22.49 -2.58 2.99
C ARG A 2 22.31 -1.09 3.27
N LEU A 3 23.09 -0.22 2.61
CA LEU A 3 23.00 1.24 2.81
C LEU A 3 21.66 1.80 2.33
N SER A 4 21.22 1.46 1.12
CA SER A 4 19.94 1.91 0.57
C SER A 4 18.75 1.42 1.40
N TRP A 5 18.85 0.23 1.99
CA TRP A 5 17.86 -0.29 2.93
C TRP A 5 17.77 0.57 4.20
N ALA A 6 18.91 0.88 4.83
CA ALA A 6 18.93 1.72 6.02
C ALA A 6 18.37 3.12 5.75
N LEU A 7 18.73 3.72 4.62
CA LEU A 7 18.27 5.04 4.19
C LEU A 7 16.75 5.06 3.97
N VAL A 8 16.20 4.06 3.27
CA VAL A 8 14.75 3.90 3.06
C VAL A 8 14.00 3.68 4.37
N HIS A 9 14.65 3.29 5.47
CA HIS A 9 14.04 3.14 6.80
C HIS A 9 14.37 4.31 7.76
N SER A 10 15.15 5.31 7.33
CA SER A 10 15.50 6.49 8.14
C SER A 10 14.27 7.35 8.47
N ARG A 11 14.32 8.10 9.56
CA ARG A 11 13.24 9.05 9.93
C ARG A 11 13.30 10.35 9.13
N GLN A 12 14.45 10.65 8.51
CA GLN A 12 14.62 11.87 7.74
C GLN A 12 14.13 11.66 6.29
N PRO A 13 13.28 12.54 5.75
CA PRO A 13 12.76 12.41 4.38
C PRO A 13 13.88 12.54 3.33
N GLU A 14 14.92 13.32 3.62
CA GLU A 14 16.11 13.47 2.79
C GLU A 14 16.87 12.14 2.61
N ASP A 15 17.06 11.40 3.70
CA ASP A 15 17.65 10.07 3.66
C ASP A 15 16.80 9.09 2.87
N VAL A 16 15.47 9.14 3.02
CA VAL A 16 14.56 8.27 2.28
C VAL A 16 14.65 8.55 0.79
N ASN A 17 14.63 9.83 0.38
CA ASN A 17 14.81 10.24 -1.01
C ASN A 17 16.16 9.80 -1.58
N ARG A 18 17.24 9.93 -0.79
CA ARG A 18 18.57 9.45 -1.17
C ARG A 18 18.59 7.92 -1.32
N GLY A 19 17.90 7.21 -0.43
CA GLY A 19 17.71 5.76 -0.50
C GLY A 19 16.98 5.32 -1.76
N ILE A 20 15.90 6.03 -2.14
CA ILE A 20 15.14 5.80 -3.38
C ILE A 20 16.05 5.99 -4.60
N ALA A 21 16.74 7.14 -4.71
CA ALA A 21 17.63 7.41 -5.85
C ALA A 21 18.71 6.34 -6.02
N MET A 22 19.29 5.87 -4.90
CA MET A 22 20.26 4.76 -4.93
C MET A 22 19.65 3.43 -5.38
N LEU A 23 18.40 3.14 -5.00
CA LEU A 23 17.71 1.92 -5.44
C LEU A 23 17.37 1.97 -6.92
N GLU A 24 16.93 3.11 -7.45
CA GLU A 24 16.65 3.29 -8.89
C GLU A 24 17.92 3.10 -9.72
N ALA A 25 19.03 3.73 -9.32
CA ALA A 25 20.32 3.54 -9.98
C ALA A 25 20.80 2.07 -9.92
N SER A 26 20.55 1.39 -8.80
CA SER A 26 20.91 -0.03 -8.65
C SER A 26 20.00 -0.96 -9.45
N LEU A 27 18.75 -0.57 -9.71
CA LEU A 27 17.78 -1.38 -10.45
C LEU A 27 18.21 -1.58 -11.91
N VAL A 28 18.75 -0.54 -12.54
CA VAL A 28 19.25 -0.56 -13.92
C VAL A 28 20.34 -1.61 -14.12
N ASN A 29 21.22 -1.78 -13.12
CA ASN A 29 22.34 -2.72 -13.18
C ASN A 29 22.00 -4.13 -12.67
N THR A 30 20.71 -4.46 -12.48
CA THR A 30 20.29 -5.76 -11.91
C THR A 30 19.82 -6.73 -12.98
N ASN A 31 20.61 -7.77 -13.23
CA ASN A 31 20.28 -8.81 -14.22
C ASN A 31 19.47 -9.98 -13.65
N SER A 32 19.46 -10.17 -12.33
CA SER A 32 18.72 -11.28 -11.70
C SER A 32 17.26 -10.88 -11.41
N PRO A 33 16.25 -11.63 -11.89
CA PRO A 33 14.84 -11.32 -11.67
C PRO A 33 14.44 -11.35 -10.19
N LEU A 34 15.05 -12.25 -9.39
CA LEU A 34 14.81 -12.33 -7.95
C LEU A 34 15.31 -11.08 -7.21
N GLN A 35 16.53 -10.64 -7.52
CA GLN A 35 17.09 -9.42 -6.92
C GLN A 35 16.34 -8.18 -7.41
N LYS A 36 15.91 -8.16 -8.68
CA LYS A 36 15.13 -7.06 -9.23
C LYS A 36 13.81 -6.92 -8.47
N ARG A 37 13.12 -8.04 -8.24
CA ARG A 37 11.89 -8.10 -7.43
C ARG A 37 12.08 -7.53 -6.02
N GLU A 38 13.13 -7.96 -5.31
CA GLU A 38 13.42 -7.45 -3.96
C GLU A 38 13.72 -5.95 -3.94
N LYS A 39 14.44 -5.45 -4.95
CA LYS A 39 14.74 -4.02 -5.10
C LYS A 39 13.49 -3.19 -5.40
N ILE A 40 12.61 -3.66 -6.27
CA ILE A 40 11.33 -2.99 -6.58
C ILE A 40 10.47 -2.92 -5.32
N TYR A 41 10.40 -4.00 -4.53
CA TYR A 41 9.69 -3.97 -3.26
C TYR A 41 10.26 -2.93 -2.30
N LEU A 42 11.59 -2.85 -2.18
CA LEU A 42 12.23 -1.85 -1.34
C LEU A 42 11.97 -0.41 -1.83
N LEU A 43 11.93 -0.22 -3.16
CA LEU A 43 11.57 1.04 -3.80
C LEU A 43 10.14 1.46 -3.42
N ALA A 44 9.19 0.51 -3.49
CA ALA A 44 7.81 0.74 -3.10
C ALA A 44 7.68 1.14 -1.63
N VAL A 45 8.44 0.52 -0.72
CA VAL A 45 8.51 0.92 0.70
C VAL A 45 9.05 2.34 0.86
N GLY A 46 10.08 2.73 0.09
CA GLY A 46 10.60 4.10 0.07
C GLY A 46 9.54 5.11 -0.31
N TYR A 47 8.84 4.88 -1.43
CA TYR A 47 7.76 5.76 -1.88
C TYR A 47 6.59 5.81 -0.89
N TYR A 48 6.23 4.69 -0.26
CA TYR A 48 5.21 4.66 0.80
C TYR A 48 5.57 5.57 1.97
N ARG A 49 6.83 5.53 2.42
CA ARG A 49 7.31 6.36 3.54
C ARG A 49 7.45 7.83 3.16
N ASN A 50 7.68 8.12 1.88
CA ASN A 50 7.70 9.48 1.35
C ASN A 50 6.29 10.07 1.14
N GLY A 51 5.23 9.27 1.31
CA GLY A 51 3.84 9.69 1.09
C GLY A 51 3.36 9.59 -0.36
N ASP A 52 4.20 9.12 -1.28
CA ASP A 52 3.82 8.91 -2.68
C ASP A 52 3.20 7.51 -2.86
N PHE A 53 1.95 7.41 -2.42
CA PHE A 53 1.17 6.17 -2.46
C PHE A 53 0.89 5.70 -3.89
N SER A 54 0.73 6.61 -4.84
CA SER A 54 0.48 6.31 -6.24
C SER A 54 1.64 5.56 -6.87
N ARG A 55 2.87 6.09 -6.72
CA ARG A 55 4.08 5.40 -7.21
C ARG A 55 4.33 4.10 -6.48
N SER A 56 4.15 4.08 -5.15
CA SER A 56 4.31 2.87 -4.34
C SER A 56 3.39 1.73 -4.82
N ARG A 57 2.12 2.03 -5.08
CA ARG A 57 1.14 1.05 -5.60
C ARG A 57 1.55 0.49 -6.96
N MET A 58 1.94 1.35 -7.90
CA MET A 58 2.36 0.91 -9.25
C MET A 58 3.53 -0.08 -9.18
N LEU A 59 4.51 0.19 -8.31
CA LEU A 59 5.66 -0.69 -8.10
C LEU A 59 5.28 -2.02 -7.43
N LEU A 60 4.29 -2.01 -6.54
CA LEU A 60 3.76 -3.22 -5.92
C LEU A 60 3.00 -4.09 -6.90
N GLU A 61 2.23 -3.49 -7.82
CA GLU A 61 1.55 -4.22 -8.88
C GLU A 61 2.56 -4.93 -9.79
N GLN A 62 3.64 -4.24 -10.18
CA GLN A 62 4.76 -4.88 -10.90
C GLN A 62 5.44 -6.01 -10.10
N CYS A 63 5.58 -5.88 -8.78
CA CYS A 63 6.09 -6.97 -7.94
C CYS A 63 5.15 -8.18 -7.95
N LEU A 64 3.85 -7.94 -7.89
CA LEU A 64 2.82 -8.97 -7.82
C LEU A 64 2.58 -9.67 -9.15
N GLU A 65 2.84 -9.01 -10.28
CA GLU A 65 2.87 -9.66 -11.61
C GLU A 65 3.95 -10.75 -11.68
N ILE A 66 5.09 -10.54 -11.00
CA ILE A 66 6.19 -11.52 -10.94
C ILE A 66 5.92 -12.59 -9.88
N ALA A 67 5.35 -12.20 -8.74
CA ALA A 67 5.11 -13.08 -7.60
C ALA A 67 3.74 -12.78 -6.95
N PRO A 68 2.65 -13.37 -7.45
CA PRO A 68 1.29 -13.05 -6.99
C PRO A 68 1.04 -13.44 -5.54
N ASP A 69 1.71 -14.48 -5.04
CA ASP A 69 1.55 -14.99 -3.67
C ASP A 69 2.42 -14.27 -2.63
N TRP A 70 3.04 -13.14 -2.99
CA TRP A 70 3.92 -12.43 -2.09
C TRP A 70 3.15 -11.65 -1.01
N ARG A 71 2.95 -12.30 0.13
CA ARG A 71 2.21 -11.75 1.28
C ARG A 71 2.65 -10.35 1.70
N GLN A 72 3.95 -10.06 1.75
CA GLN A 72 4.45 -8.74 2.16
C GLN A 72 4.01 -7.63 1.20
N ALA A 73 4.09 -7.88 -0.11
CA ALA A 73 3.63 -6.93 -1.13
C ALA A 73 2.10 -6.74 -1.08
N LEU A 74 1.34 -7.83 -0.89
CA LEU A 74 -0.12 -7.75 -0.71
C LEU A 74 -0.52 -6.95 0.52
N THR A 75 0.15 -7.18 1.67
CA THR A 75 -0.11 -6.42 2.90
C THR A 75 0.21 -4.94 2.73
N LEU A 76 1.32 -4.59 2.08
CA LEU A 76 1.68 -3.20 1.83
C LEU A 76 0.70 -2.51 0.88
N LYS A 77 0.26 -3.21 -0.18
CA LYS A 77 -0.75 -2.70 -1.12
C LYS A 77 -2.07 -2.40 -0.40
N LYS A 78 -2.54 -3.32 0.45
CA LYS A 78 -3.75 -3.11 1.25
C LYS A 78 -3.60 -1.91 2.20
N ALA A 79 -2.45 -1.79 2.87
CA ALA A 79 -2.17 -0.66 3.75
C ALA A 79 -2.15 0.70 3.02
N ILE A 80 -1.76 0.71 1.73
CA ILE A 80 -1.86 1.90 0.87
C ILE A 80 -3.32 2.21 0.55
N GLU A 81 -4.10 1.21 0.13
CA GLU A 81 -5.52 1.39 -0.19
C GLU A 81 -6.33 1.88 1.02
N ASP A 82 -6.08 1.32 2.21
CA ASP A 82 -6.69 1.75 3.47
C ASP A 82 -6.31 3.20 3.83
N ARG A 83 -5.10 3.65 3.46
CA ARG A 83 -4.63 5.00 3.74
C ARG A 83 -5.18 6.02 2.75
N VAL A 84 -5.18 5.70 1.47
CA VAL A 84 -5.77 6.53 0.42
C VAL A 84 -7.27 6.68 0.62
N THR A 85 -7.98 5.61 0.99
CA THR A 85 -9.41 5.69 1.33
C THR A 85 -9.63 6.53 2.57
N LYS A 86 -8.84 6.37 3.64
CA LYS A 86 -8.95 7.20 4.85
C LYS A 86 -8.67 8.68 4.60
N ASP A 87 -7.60 9.00 3.87
CA ASP A 87 -7.24 10.39 3.54
C ASP A 87 -8.25 11.01 2.55
N GLY A 88 -8.81 10.22 1.63
CA GLY A 88 -9.91 10.63 0.75
C GLY A 88 -11.24 10.83 1.47
N VAL A 89 -11.54 10.03 2.50
CA VAL A 89 -12.73 10.15 3.35
C VAL A 89 -12.68 11.38 4.26
N ILE A 90 -11.50 11.93 4.55
CA ILE A 90 -11.38 13.18 5.30
C ILE A 90 -11.77 14.41 4.43
N GLY A 91 -11.72 14.29 3.11
CA GLY A 91 -12.17 15.34 2.17
C GLY A 91 -13.62 15.24 1.72
N ILE A 92 -14.26 14.07 1.87
CA ILE A 92 -15.67 13.86 1.56
C ILE A 92 -16.40 13.73 2.88
N GLY A 93 -16.94 14.85 3.35
CA GLY A 93 -17.87 14.87 4.47
C GLY A 93 -18.88 13.73 4.31
N ILE A 94 -19.06 12.98 5.40
CA ILE A 94 -20.07 11.95 5.62
C ILE A 94 -21.33 12.31 4.82
N SER A 95 -21.57 11.60 3.71
CA SER A 95 -22.84 11.68 2.99
C SER A 95 -23.33 10.26 2.70
N ALA A 96 -24.12 9.82 3.67
CA ALA A 96 -25.18 8.82 3.62
C ALA A 96 -25.36 8.00 2.34
N THR A 97 -25.39 6.67 2.48
CA THR A 97 -26.61 5.94 2.09
C THR A 97 -26.74 4.64 2.89
N ALA A 98 -27.74 4.62 3.75
CA ALA A 98 -28.29 3.41 4.33
C ALA A 98 -28.83 2.51 3.21
N VAL A 99 -28.32 1.28 3.10
CA VAL A 99 -29.03 0.19 2.43
C VAL A 99 -28.96 -1.03 3.34
N GLY A 100 -29.90 -1.05 4.29
CA GLY A 100 -30.33 -2.29 4.91
C GLY A 100 -31.03 -3.15 3.86
N LEU A 101 -30.32 -4.07 3.23
CA LEU A 101 -30.87 -5.16 2.41
C LEU A 101 -29.92 -6.37 2.43
N LEU A 102 -29.41 -6.76 3.61
CA LEU A 102 -29.09 -8.17 3.84
C LEU A 102 -30.35 -8.83 4.41
N ALA A 103 -31.34 -8.94 3.53
CA ALA A 103 -32.47 -9.84 3.70
C ALA A 103 -31.92 -11.27 3.81
N GLY A 104 -31.97 -11.85 5.01
CA GLY A 104 -31.45 -13.20 5.18
C GLY A 104 -31.33 -13.68 6.61
N GLY A 105 -32.33 -13.42 7.44
CA GLY A 105 -32.59 -14.24 8.62
C GLY A 105 -31.80 -13.92 9.87
N PHE A 106 -32.32 -13.02 10.69
CA PHE A 106 -32.37 -13.21 12.14
C PHE A 106 -33.67 -12.60 12.67
N ALA A 107 -34.49 -13.45 13.28
CA ALA A 107 -35.38 -13.23 14.42
C ALA A 107 -35.86 -11.77 14.67
N ALA A 108 -37.15 -11.50 14.49
CA ALA A 108 -38.15 -11.58 15.56
C ALA A 108 -38.00 -10.52 16.66
N ALA A 109 -39.15 -9.89 16.99
CA ALA A 109 -39.39 -8.92 18.06
C ALA A 109 -38.95 -7.48 17.72
N LEU A 110 -39.78 -6.44 17.82
CA LEU A 110 -40.69 -6.14 18.93
C LEU A 110 -41.91 -5.30 18.49
N MET A 111 -43.08 -5.78 18.92
CA MET A 111 -44.16 -5.04 19.60
C MET A 111 -44.87 -3.84 18.92
N ARG A 112 -45.99 -4.21 18.29
CA ARG A 112 -47.36 -3.70 18.52
C ARG A 112 -47.58 -2.79 19.75
N ARG A 113 -48.14 -1.60 19.51
CA ARG A 113 -49.18 -0.90 20.31
C ARG A 113 -49.69 0.25 19.44
N ARG A 114 -50.92 0.19 18.90
CA ARG A 114 -52.21 0.58 19.52
C ARG A 114 -52.13 1.88 20.31
#